data_AF-A0A7C3PMW3-F1
#
_entry.id   AF-A0A7C3PMW3-F1
#
_cell.length_a   1.000
_cell.length_b   1.000
_cell.length_c   1.000
_cell.angle_alpha   90.00
_cell.angle_beta   90.00
_cell.angle_gamma   90.00
#
_symmetry.space_group_name_H-M   'P 1'
#
loop_
_entity.id
_entity.type
_entity.pdbx_description
1 polymer ?
#
loop_
_entity_poly.entity_id
_entity_poly.type
_entity_poly.pdbx_seq_one_letter_code
_entity_poly.pdbx_strand_id
1 'polypeptide(L)' 'MKNPFGDQQVPGAYHNLKERIYKRVSAGVNDRIFGMAQKAYEHALNEENIVLSRPERKRLFSQILKQVLEDVLKKAGGT' A
#
# COMPACT_ATOMS: atom_id res chain seq x y z
N MET A 1 -25.60 22.07 -10.47
CA MET A 1 -24.45 23.01 -10.46
C MET A 1 -23.42 22.48 -9.47
N LYS A 2 -22.17 22.22 -9.88
CA LYS A 2 -21.07 21.91 -8.95
C LYS A 2 -20.66 23.19 -8.23
N ASN A 3 -20.60 23.16 -6.91
CA ASN A 3 -20.26 24.31 -6.06
C ASN A 3 -18.83 24.83 -6.39
N PRO A 4 -18.65 26.11 -6.77
CA PRO A 4 -17.35 26.67 -7.17
C PRO A 4 -16.37 26.90 -6.00
N PHE A 5 -16.81 26.75 -4.75
CA PHE A 5 -15.98 27.01 -3.56
C PHE A 5 -15.36 25.75 -2.94
N GLY A 6 -15.56 24.58 -3.54
CA GLY A 6 -15.21 23.30 -2.94
C GLY A 6 -16.13 22.97 -1.75
N ASP A 7 -16.33 21.68 -1.47
CA ASP A 7 -17.09 21.29 -0.29
C ASP A 7 -16.30 21.73 0.96
N GLN A 8 -16.82 22.75 1.65
CA GLN A 8 -16.28 23.24 2.92
C GLN A 8 -16.18 22.06 3.89
N GLN A 9 -14.95 21.67 4.26
CA GLN A 9 -14.74 20.53 5.15
C GLN A 9 -15.17 20.90 6.57
N VAL A 10 -16.41 20.58 6.93
CA VAL A 10 -16.90 20.71 8.30
C VAL A 10 -16.46 19.48 9.10
N PRO A 11 -15.64 19.63 10.17
CA PRO A 11 -15.32 18.53 11.07
C PRO A 11 -16.60 17.90 11.63
N GLY A 12 -16.67 16.56 11.67
CA GLY A 12 -17.87 15.85 12.11
C GLY A 12 -18.97 15.66 11.05
N ALA A 13 -18.92 16.35 9.90
CA ALA A 13 -19.89 16.11 8.83
C ALA A 13 -19.67 14.75 8.15
N TYR A 14 -20.78 14.04 7.93
CA TYR A 14 -20.79 12.77 7.18
C TYR A 14 -20.60 12.97 5.67
N HIS A 15 -20.92 14.16 5.16
CA HIS A 15 -20.70 14.52 3.77
C HIS A 15 -19.21 14.35 3.41
N ASN A 16 -18.95 13.61 2.32
CA ASN A 16 -17.61 13.23 1.85
C ASN A 16 -16.71 12.55 2.90
N LEU A 17 -17.28 11.95 3.96
CA LEU A 17 -16.50 11.31 5.02
C LEU A 17 -15.57 10.22 4.48
N LYS A 18 -16.06 9.35 3.60
CA LYS A 18 -15.26 8.29 2.96
C LYS A 18 -14.03 8.86 2.25
N GLU A 19 -14.19 9.91 1.46
CA GLU A 19 -13.08 10.53 0.72
C GLU A 19 -12.07 11.21 1.66
N ARG A 20 -12.55 11.91 2.70
CA ARG A 20 -11.70 12.56 3.70
C ARG A 20 -10.87 11.55 4.49
N ILE A 21 -11.51 10.47 4.95
CA ILE A 21 -10.83 9.38 5.65
C ILE A 21 -9.86 8.67 4.71
N TYR A 22 -10.28 8.34 3.49
CA TYR A 22 -9.41 7.74 2.48
C TYR A 22 -8.15 8.57 2.27
N LYS A 23 -8.25 9.89 1.99
CA LYS A 23 -7.07 10.75 1.78
C LYS A 23 -6.11 10.74 2.97
N ARG A 24 -6.63 10.75 4.20
CA ARG A 24 -5.80 10.70 5.42
C ARG A 24 -5.14 9.34 5.63
N VAL A 25 -5.85 8.26 5.34
CA VAL A 25 -5.32 6.90 5.49
C VAL A 25 -4.34 6.59 4.37
N SER A 26 -4.69 6.90 3.11
CA SER A 26 -3.84 6.65 1.95
C SER A 26 -2.55 7.46 1.97
N ALA A 27 -2.54 8.60 2.69
CA ALA A 27 -1.33 9.39 2.91
C ALA A 27 -0.30 8.58 3.71
N GLY A 28 0.58 7.90 2.99
CA GLY A 28 1.71 7.15 3.53
C GLY A 28 1.46 5.66 3.80
N VAL A 29 0.23 5.15 3.64
CA VAL A 29 -0.01 3.70 3.76
C VAL A 29 0.70 2.93 2.65
N ASN A 30 0.69 3.43 1.41
CA ASN A 30 1.38 2.76 0.29
C ASN A 30 2.88 2.60 0.55
N ASP A 31 3.56 3.68 0.96
CA ASP A 31 5.00 3.65 1.24
C ASP A 31 5.33 2.75 2.43
N ARG A 32 4.48 2.73 3.47
CA ARG A 32 4.63 1.84 4.62
C ARG A 32 4.48 0.38 4.23
N ILE A 33 3.46 0.03 3.45
CA ILE A 33 3.24 -1.33 2.96
C ILE A 33 4.45 -1.77 2.13
N PHE A 34 4.90 -0.92 1.20
CA PHE A 34 6.05 -1.21 0.36
C PHE A 34 7.32 -1.41 1.18
N GLY A 35 7.61 -0.52 2.13
CA GLY A 35 8.78 -0.61 3.00
C GLY A 35 8.77 -1.85 3.91
N MET A 36 7.60 -2.22 4.47
CA MET A 36 7.46 -3.44 5.26
C MET A 36 7.73 -4.69 4.43
N ALA A 37 7.15 -4.77 3.23
CA ALA A 37 7.37 -5.89 2.32
C ALA A 37 8.83 -5.98 1.89
N GLN A 38 9.46 -4.84 1.57
CA GLN A 38 10.87 -4.81 1.18
C GLN A 38 11.78 -5.29 2.32
N LYS A 39 11.54 -4.84 3.56
CA LYS A 39 12.32 -5.27 4.71
C LYS A 39 12.19 -6.78 4.98
N ALA A 40 10.97 -7.32 4.89
CA ALA A 40 10.73 -8.76 5.06
C ALA A 40 11.41 -9.58 3.96
N TYR A 41 11.35 -9.11 2.71
CA TYR A 41 12.02 -9.75 1.58
C TYR A 41 13.55 -9.79 1.74
N GLU A 42 14.16 -8.67 2.12
CA GLU A 42 15.60 -8.58 2.36
C GLU A 42 16.05 -9.48 3.53
N HIS A 43 15.23 -9.58 4.58
CA HIS A 43 15.47 -10.49 5.69
C HIS A 43 15.46 -11.96 5.23
N ALA A 44 14.46 -12.36 4.44
CA ALA A 44 14.35 -13.72 3.92
C ALA A 44 15.54 -14.08 3.01
N LEU A 45 15.98 -13.17 2.14
CA LEU A 45 17.19 -13.39 1.33
C LEU A 45 18.43 -13.62 2.21
N ASN A 46 18.54 -12.88 3.32
CA ASN A 46 19.66 -13.01 4.24
C ASN A 46 19.62 -14.32 5.03
N GLU A 47 18.44 -14.76 5.49
CA GLU A 47 18.26 -16.05 6.18
C GLU A 47 18.59 -17.25 5.28
N GLU A 48 18.19 -17.19 4.01
CA GLU A 48 18.49 -18.21 3.01
C GLU A 48 19.92 -18.10 2.44
N ASN A 49 20.69 -17.10 2.88
CA ASN A 49 22.04 -16.80 2.38
C ASN A 49 22.11 -16.65 0.85
N ILE A 50 21.08 -16.03 0.26
CA ILE A 50 20.96 -15.84 -1.20
C ILE A 50 21.47 -14.45 -1.58
N VAL A 51 22.43 -14.42 -2.51
CA VAL A 51 22.92 -13.19 -3.14
C VAL A 51 22.41 -13.12 -4.58
N LEU A 52 21.66 -12.06 -4.88
CA LEU A 52 21.13 -11.78 -6.22
C LEU A 52 21.78 -10.52 -6.78
N SER A 53 21.91 -10.45 -8.11
CA SER A 53 22.22 -9.18 -8.78
C SER A 53 21.08 -8.17 -8.56
N ARG A 54 21.38 -6.87 -8.74
CA ARG A 54 20.36 -5.82 -8.58
C ARG A 54 19.11 -6.04 -9.47
N PRO A 55 19.24 -6.40 -10.77
CA PRO A 55 18.08 -6.67 -11.61
C PRO A 55 17.24 -7.87 -11.13
N GLU A 56 17.89 -8.97 -10.75
CA GLU A 56 17.23 -10.18 -10.23
C GLU A 56 16.48 -9.88 -8.94
N ARG A 57 17.14 -9.20 -8.01
CA ARG A 57 16.57 -8.80 -6.74
C ARG A 57 15.32 -7.96 -6.91
N LYS A 58 15.33 -6.99 -7.82
CA LYS A 58 14.17 -6.14 -8.13
C LYS A 58 13.04 -6.96 -8.77
N ARG A 59 13.36 -7.85 -9.71
CA ARG A 59 12.37 -8.70 -10.39
C ARG A 59 11.66 -9.64 -9.42
N LEU A 60 12.42 -10.35 -8.58
CA LEU A 60 11.87 -11.27 -7.60
C LEU A 60 11.05 -10.52 -6.54
N PHE A 61 11.53 -9.38 -6.05
CA PHE A 61 10.77 -8.56 -5.11
C PHE A 61 9.40 -8.14 -5.68
N SER A 62 9.34 -7.68 -6.93
CA SER A 62 8.07 -7.32 -7.57
C SER A 62 7.09 -8.51 -7.68
N GLN A 63 7.60 -9.72 -7.94
CA GLN A 63 6.78 -10.93 -8.01
C GLN A 63 6.22 -11.31 -6.63
N ILE A 64 7.07 -11.31 -5.61
CA ILE A 64 6.67 -11.60 -4.22
C ILE A 64 5.70 -10.54 -3.71
N LEU A 65 5.98 -9.25 -3.94
CA LEU A 65 5.11 -8.17 -3.51
C LEU A 65 3.70 -8.29 -4.13
N LYS A 66 3.62 -8.66 -5.41
CA LYS A 66 2.32 -8.90 -6.06
C LYS A 66 1.54 -10.02 -5.37
N GLN A 67 2.17 -11.16 -5.09
CA GLN A 67 1.53 -12.28 -4.38
C GLN A 67 1.06 -11.88 -2.98
N VAL A 68 1.91 -11.17 -2.23
CA VAL A 68 1.55 -10.68 -0.88
C VAL A 68 0.35 -9.74 -0.93
N LEU A 69 0.30 -8.82 -1.89
CA LEU A 69 -0.83 -7.89 -2.05
C LEU A 69 -2.11 -8.63 -2.46
N GLU A 70 -2.02 -9.63 -3.35
CA GLU A 70 -3.15 -10.49 -3.72
C GLU A 70 -3.72 -11.24 -2.50
N ASP A 71 -2.86 -11.78 -1.63
CA ASP A 71 -3.28 -12.45 -0.40
C ASP A 71 -3.93 -11.48 0.59
N VAL A 72 -3.41 -10.26 0.71
CA VAL A 72 -4.03 -9.20 1.52
C VAL A 72 -5.41 -8.82 0.96
N LEU A 73 -5.55 -8.68 -0.36
CA LEU A 73 -6.82 -8.37 -1.01
C LEU A 73 -7.85 -9.46 -0.74
N LYS A 74 -7.48 -10.74 -0.89
CA LYS A 74 -8.36 -11.88 -0.57
C LYS A 74 -8.82 -11.84 0.89
N LYS A 75 -7.90 -11.57 1.83
CA LYS A 75 -8.24 -11.44 3.27
C LYS A 75 -9.14 -10.24 3.56
N ALA A 76 -9.02 -9.15 2.81
CA ALA A 76 -9.85 -7.96 2.95
C ALA A 76 -11.25 -8.13 2.30
N GLY A 77 -11.57 -9.29 1.73
CA GLY A 77 -12.84 -9.56 1.05
C GLY A 77 -12.88 -9.09 -0.41
N GLY A 78 -11.72 -8.76 -1.00
CA GLY A 78 -11.60 -8.55 -2.44
C GLY A 78 -11.62 -9.89 -3.17
N THR A 79 -12.52 -10.03 -4.14
CA THR A 79 -12.64 -11.18 -5.04
C THR A 79 -11.55 -11.19 -6.10
#